data_AF-A0A504Z3Q5-F1
#
_entry.id   AF-A0A504Z3Q5-F1
#
_cell.length_a   1.000
_cell.length_b   1.000
_cell.length_c   1.000
_cell.angle_alpha   90.00
_cell.angle_beta   90.00
_cell.angle_gamma   90.00
#
_symmetry.space_group_name_H-M   'P 1'
#
loop_
_entity.id
_entity.type
_entity.pdbx_description
1 polymer ?
#
loop_
_entity_poly.entity_id
_entity_poly.type
_entity_poly.pdbx_seq_one_letter_code
_entity_poly.pdbx_strand_id
1 'polypeptide(L)'
;MCVLTFIVIEAKLEDSDASVNTFVSVKLKLVQSNTQTKKGNNPKWDEEFTFEIENLTGGLLLELHSKGLLWNKLLGALWLPLKQIPQLDEKRESKVWSLLNAEVIFQNGVPIGTKTPSKHLLLTSIRFDVPNEQPCLKNLII
;
A
#
# COMPACT_ATOMS: atom_id res chain seq x y z
N MET A 1 -12.21 12.03 13.09
CA MET A 1 -11.10 11.95 12.13
C MET A 1 -10.21 10.82 12.58
N CYS A 2 -9.86 9.92 11.66
CA CYS A 2 -9.02 8.76 11.98
C CYS A 2 -7.64 8.91 11.37
N VAL A 3 -6.66 8.28 11.99
CA VAL A 3 -5.32 8.21 11.45
C VAL A 3 -5.10 6.80 10.91
N LEU A 4 -4.71 6.69 9.65
CA LEU A 4 -4.29 5.43 9.04
C LEU A 4 -2.77 5.40 9.06
N THR A 5 -2.21 4.42 9.76
CA THR A 5 -0.78 4.17 9.77
C THR A 5 -0.48 2.94 8.92
N PHE A 6 0.46 3.10 7.99
CA PHE A 6 0.81 2.10 7.00
C PHE A 6 2.33 1.94 6.93
N ILE A 7 2.82 0.70 7.05
CA ILE A 7 4.25 0.40 7.02
C ILE A 7 4.56 -0.45 5.79
N VAL A 8 5.47 0.06 4.95
CA VAL A 8 6.09 -0.70 3.86
C VAL A 8 7.33 -1.38 4.42
N ILE A 9 7.29 -2.71 4.55
CA ILE A 9 8.33 -3.46 5.25
C ILE A 9 9.37 -3.97 4.24
N GLU A 10 8.96 -4.87 3.35
CA GLU A 10 9.87 -5.49 2.37
C GLU A 10 9.12 -6.02 1.16
N ALA A 11 9.84 -6.28 0.05
CA ALA A 11 9.30 -6.98 -1.11
C ALA A 11 10.07 -8.26 -1.41
N LYS A 12 9.45 -9.16 -2.17
CA LYS A 12 10.12 -10.29 -2.83
C LYS A 12 9.89 -10.17 -4.33
N LEU A 13 10.97 -9.94 -5.06
CA LEU A 13 10.98 -9.84 -6.52
C LEU A 13 11.42 -11.17 -7.12
N GLU A 14 10.52 -11.83 -7.85
CA GLU A 14 10.86 -12.99 -8.69
C GLU A 14 11.41 -12.53 -10.05
N ASP A 15 12.38 -13.28 -10.59
CA ASP A 15 13.01 -13.05 -11.90
C ASP A 15 13.60 -11.65 -12.14
N SER A 16 13.81 -10.85 -11.09
CA SER A 16 14.51 -9.57 -11.22
C SER A 16 16.01 -9.75 -11.18
N ASP A 17 16.72 -8.99 -12.02
CA ASP A 17 18.16 -8.82 -11.89
C ASP A 17 18.46 -8.25 -10.50
N ALA A 18 19.39 -8.88 -9.76
CA ALA A 18 19.85 -8.42 -8.46
C ALA A 18 20.43 -6.99 -8.50
N SER A 19 20.64 -6.43 -9.69
CA SER A 19 21.01 -5.04 -9.92
C SER A 19 19.86 -4.02 -9.79
N VAL A 20 18.59 -4.47 -9.72
CA VAL A 20 17.41 -3.59 -9.79
C VAL A 20 17.31 -2.69 -8.54
N ASN A 21 17.03 -1.41 -8.78
CA ASN A 21 16.72 -0.42 -7.75
C ASN A 21 15.21 -0.25 -7.69
N THR A 22 14.60 -0.35 -6.51
CA THR A 22 13.15 -0.30 -6.35
C THR A 22 12.71 0.62 -5.22
N PHE A 23 11.49 1.14 -5.33
CA PHE A 23 10.79 1.89 -4.30
C PHE A 23 9.29 1.61 -4.40
N VAL A 24 8.56 1.90 -3.34
CA VAL A 24 7.10 1.79 -3.30
C VAL A 24 6.50 3.19 -3.26
N SER A 25 5.58 3.48 -4.19
CA SER A 25 4.70 4.64 -4.09
C SER A 25 3.46 4.26 -3.28
N VAL A 26 3.19 5.05 -2.23
CA VAL A 26 2.01 4.93 -1.38
C VAL A 26 1.08 6.10 -1.70
N LYS A 27 -0.11 5.81 -2.23
CA LYS A 27 -1.05 6.81 -2.71
C LYS A 27 -2.39 6.69 -2.01
N LEU A 28 -2.90 7.81 -1.53
CA LEU A 28 -4.23 7.93 -0.96
C LEU A 28 -4.88 9.23 -1.44
N LYS A 29 -6.01 9.11 -2.13
CA LYS A 29 -6.66 10.25 -2.81
C LYS A 29 -5.66 10.98 -3.72
N LEU A 30 -5.45 12.29 -3.49
CA LEU A 30 -4.53 13.14 -4.23
C LEU A 30 -3.11 13.17 -3.63
N VAL A 31 -2.90 12.51 -2.48
CA VAL A 31 -1.61 12.48 -1.80
C VAL A 31 -0.83 11.26 -2.25
N GLN A 32 0.45 11.47 -2.57
CA GLN A 32 1.40 10.42 -2.89
C GLN A 32 2.70 10.65 -2.11
N SER A 33 3.23 9.58 -1.54
CA SER A 33 4.59 9.54 -0.99
C SER A 33 5.33 8.32 -1.55
N ASN A 34 6.65 8.31 -1.44
CA ASN A 34 7.50 7.21 -1.91
C ASN A 34 8.44 6.79 -0.79
N THR A 35 8.74 5.49 -0.72
CA THR A 35 9.86 5.01 0.11
C THR A 35 11.21 5.44 -0.48
N GLN A 36 12.28 5.24 0.29
CA GLN A 36 13.64 5.29 -0.25
C GLN A 36 13.84 4.23 -1.34
N THR A 37 14.77 4.49 -2.25
CA THR A 37 15.17 3.48 -3.24
C THR A 37 16.12 2.47 -2.62
N LYS A 38 15.82 1.18 -2.77
CA LYS A 38 16.64 0.05 -2.29
C LYS A 38 16.98 -0.89 -3.44
N LYS A 39 18.17 -1.49 -3.38
CA LYS A 39 18.68 -2.40 -4.41
C LYS A 39 18.46 -3.86 -4.03
N GLY A 40 18.22 -4.71 -5.03
CA GLY A 40 18.21 -6.17 -4.90
C GLY A 40 16.80 -6.77 -4.96
N ASN A 41 16.73 -8.10 -4.88
CA ASN A 41 15.50 -8.86 -5.07
C ASN A 41 14.64 -8.95 -3.80
N ASN A 42 15.21 -8.63 -2.64
CA ASN A 42 14.52 -8.59 -1.36
C ASN A 42 14.74 -7.25 -0.65
N PRO A 43 14.31 -6.13 -1.26
CA PRO A 43 14.49 -4.81 -0.68
C PRO A 43 13.70 -4.71 0.63
N LYS A 44 14.30 -4.10 1.65
CA LYS A 44 13.69 -3.80 2.94
C LYS A 44 13.71 -2.29 3.17
N TRP A 45 12.55 -1.73 3.50
CA TRP A 45 12.37 -0.31 3.73
C TRP A 45 12.09 -0.01 5.20
N ASP A 46 11.18 -0.77 5.82
CA ASP A 46 10.70 -0.51 7.18
C ASP A 46 10.28 0.98 7.35
N GLU A 47 9.56 1.52 6.37
CA GLU A 47 9.16 2.92 6.31
C GLU A 47 7.66 3.08 6.62
N GLU A 48 7.35 3.98 7.54
CA GLU A 48 5.99 4.29 8.02
C GLU A 48 5.42 5.53 7.30
N PHE A 49 4.14 5.45 6.96
CA PHE A 49 3.35 6.50 6.36
C PHE A 49 2.07 6.70 7.17
N THR A 50 1.71 7.96 7.39
CA THR A 50 0.54 8.32 8.19
C THR A 50 -0.38 9.21 7.37
N PHE A 51 -1.68 8.90 7.38
CA PHE A 51 -2.69 9.65 6.65
C PHE A 51 -3.89 9.99 7.53
N GLU A 52 -4.36 11.22 7.43
CA GLU A 52 -5.63 11.62 8.03
C GLU A 52 -6.80 11.19 7.13
N ILE A 53 -7.75 10.46 7.71
CA ILE A 53 -8.89 9.89 7.02
C ILE A 53 -10.18 10.57 7.49
N GLU A 54 -10.82 11.28 6.56
CA GLU A 54 -12.11 11.95 6.77
C GLU A 54 -13.30 10.98 6.60
N ASN A 55 -13.18 10.03 5.67
CA ASN A 55 -14.19 9.01 5.38
C ASN A 55 -13.53 7.79 4.72
N LEU A 56 -14.20 6.63 4.72
CA LEU A 56 -13.69 5.38 4.17
C LEU A 56 -13.98 5.20 2.67
N THR A 57 -14.19 6.27 1.90
CA THR A 57 -14.41 6.17 0.46
C THR A 57 -13.08 6.01 -0.28
N GLY A 58 -13.03 5.11 -1.25
CA GLY A 58 -11.83 4.81 -2.03
C GLY A 58 -10.91 3.79 -1.36
N GLY A 59 -9.61 3.92 -1.59
CA GLY A 59 -8.62 2.94 -1.16
C GLY A 59 -7.20 3.49 -1.17
N LEU A 60 -6.31 2.74 -0.51
CA LEU A 60 -4.87 2.92 -0.55
C LEU A 60 -4.32 2.17 -1.76
N LEU A 61 -3.60 2.86 -2.63
CA LEU A 61 -2.88 2.27 -3.76
C LEU A 61 -1.40 2.20 -3.44
N LEU A 62 -0.84 1.01 -3.56
CA LEU A 62 0.60 0.77 -3.51
C LEU A 62 1.09 0.40 -4.89
N GLU A 63 2.18 0.99 -5.32
CA GLU A 63 2.83 0.64 -6.58
C GLU A 63 4.32 0.39 -6.32
N LEU A 64 4.78 -0.81 -6.64
CA LEU A 64 6.19 -1.17 -6.62
C LEU A 64 6.80 -0.82 -7.97
N HIS A 65 7.83 0.01 -7.96
CA HIS A 65 8.49 0.51 -9.15
C HIS A 65 9.95 0.10 -9.18
N SER A 66 10.48 -0.22 -10.37
CA SER A 66 11.91 -0.15 -10.62
C SER A 66 12.30 1.25 -11.05
N LYS A 67 13.29 1.83 -10.36
CA LYS A 67 13.88 3.12 -10.68
C LYS A 67 14.71 3.01 -11.95
N GLY A 68 14.29 3.72 -13.00
CA GLY A 68 15.09 3.90 -14.22
C GLY A 68 15.72 5.29 -14.28
N LEU A 69 16.58 5.49 -15.27
CA LEU A 69 17.27 6.77 -15.50
C LEU A 69 16.30 7.87 -15.96
N LEU A 70 15.41 7.54 -16.89
CA LEU A 70 14.47 8.49 -17.50
C LEU A 70 13.03 8.25 -17.04
N TRP A 71 12.60 6.99 -16.97
CA TRP A 71 11.28 6.59 -16.51
C TRP A 71 11.39 5.49 -15.48
N ASN A 72 10.46 5.49 -14.52
CA ASN A 72 10.27 4.36 -13.63
C ASN A 72 9.37 3.34 -14.33
N LYS A 73 9.57 2.04 -14.05
CA LYS A 73 8.72 0.97 -14.56
C LYS A 73 7.92 0.37 -13.41
N LEU A 74 6.61 0.25 -13.60
CA LEU A 74 5.74 -0.47 -12.67
C LEU A 74 6.09 -1.97 -12.71
N LEU A 75 6.37 -2.53 -11.55
CA LEU A 75 6.59 -3.97 -11.36
C LEU A 75 5.32 -4.65 -10.86
N GLY A 76 4.57 -4.00 -9.98
CA GLY A 76 3.27 -4.48 -9.52
C GLY A 76 2.57 -3.48 -8.61
N ALA A 77 1.29 -3.69 -8.37
CA ALA A 77 0.43 -2.83 -7.59
C ALA A 77 -0.54 -3.60 -6.69
N LEU A 78 -0.91 -2.97 -5.57
CA LEU A 78 -1.92 -3.46 -4.62
C LEU A 78 -2.94 -2.35 -4.35
N TRP A 79 -4.22 -2.67 -4.46
CA TRP A 79 -5.32 -1.78 -4.08
C TRP A 79 -6.02 -2.31 -2.83
N LEU A 80 -6.06 -1.48 -1.78
CA LEU A 80 -6.72 -1.80 -0.52
C LEU A 80 -7.89 -0.85 -0.29
N PRO A 81 -9.15 -1.27 -0.52
CA PRO A 81 -10.31 -0.46 -0.21
C PRO A 81 -10.34 -0.11 1.28
N LEU A 82 -10.52 1.18 1.62
CA LEU A 82 -10.43 1.62 3.02
C LEU A 82 -11.47 0.95 3.92
N LYS A 83 -12.65 0.63 3.38
CA LYS A 83 -13.73 -0.07 4.11
C LYS A 83 -13.40 -1.51 4.47
N GLN A 84 -12.42 -2.12 3.81
CA GLN A 84 -12.03 -3.51 4.03
C GLN A 84 -10.85 -3.66 5.00
N ILE A 85 -10.20 -2.55 5.36
CA ILE A 85 -9.12 -2.55 6.35
C ILE A 85 -9.74 -2.74 7.74
N PRO A 86 -9.37 -3.80 8.49
CA PRO A 86 -9.88 -4.01 9.84
C PRO A 86 -9.55 -2.82 10.75
N GLN A 87 -10.54 -2.37 11.53
CA GLN A 87 -10.40 -1.31 12.54
C GLN A 87 -10.24 -1.88 13.96
N LEU A 88 -9.89 -3.16 14.09
CA LEU A 88 -9.87 -3.87 15.37
C LEU A 88 -9.03 -3.12 16.42
N ASP A 89 -9.56 -3.01 17.63
CA ASP A 89 -8.93 -2.41 18.83
C ASP A 89 -7.67 -3.14 19.30
N GLU A 90 -7.40 -4.32 18.75
CA GLU A 90 -6.16 -5.01 19.04
C GLU A 90 -5.05 -4.33 18.25
N LYS A 91 -4.17 -3.63 18.99
CA LYS A 91 -2.83 -3.10 18.63
C LYS A 91 -1.89 -4.09 17.91
N ARG A 92 -2.40 -5.21 17.41
CA ARG A 92 -1.69 -6.18 16.58
C ARG A 92 -1.64 -5.66 15.15
N GLU A 93 -0.55 -4.96 14.87
CA GLU A 93 0.03 -4.90 13.53
C GLU A 93 0.05 -6.31 12.92
N SER A 94 -0.88 -6.61 12.02
CA SER A 94 -0.80 -7.84 11.23
C SER A 94 0.06 -7.54 10.02
N LYS A 95 1.28 -8.08 10.02
CA LYS A 95 2.15 -8.07 8.84
C LYS A 95 1.56 -9.05 7.84
N VAL A 96 1.21 -8.56 6.65
CA VAL A 96 0.57 -9.36 5.60
C VAL A 96 1.44 -9.34 4.34
N TRP A 97 1.76 -10.53 3.84
CA TRP A 97 2.29 -10.70 2.48
C TRP A 97 1.16 -10.64 1.48
N SER A 98 1.23 -9.70 0.54
CA SER A 98 0.26 -9.54 -0.54
C SER A 98 0.90 -9.78 -1.90
N LEU A 99 0.23 -10.58 -2.74
CA LEU A 99 0.58 -10.70 -4.16
C LEU A 99 0.22 -9.41 -4.88
N LEU A 100 1.22 -8.83 -5.56
CA LEU A 100 1.00 -7.67 -6.40
C LEU A 100 0.39 -8.09 -7.74
N ASN A 101 -0.40 -7.20 -8.30
CA ASN A 101 -0.98 -7.33 -9.63
C ASN A 101 -0.22 -6.44 -10.63
N ALA A 102 -0.15 -6.84 -11.89
CA ALA A 102 0.63 -6.13 -12.91
C ALA A 102 0.00 -4.80 -13.35
N GLU A 103 -1.32 -4.64 -13.18
CA GLU A 103 -2.08 -3.51 -13.71
C GLU A 103 -2.96 -2.85 -12.64
N VAL A 104 -3.04 -1.52 -12.69
CA VAL A 104 -4.01 -0.73 -11.93
C VAL A 104 -5.24 -0.49 -12.80
N ILE A 105 -6.43 -0.70 -12.25
CA ILE A 105 -7.71 -0.44 -12.92
C ILE A 105 -8.18 0.95 -12.52
N PHE A 106 -8.49 1.78 -13.52
CA PHE A 106 -9.00 3.13 -13.33
C PHE A 106 -10.43 3.26 -13.85
N GLN A 107 -11.22 4.06 -13.14
CA GLN A 107 -12.51 4.54 -13.59
C GLN A 107 -12.55 6.05 -13.43
N ASN A 108 -12.77 6.78 -14.52
CA ASN A 108 -12.74 8.26 -14.55
C ASN A 108 -11.46 8.85 -13.92
N GLY A 109 -10.30 8.22 -14.16
CA GLY A 109 -9.00 8.66 -13.62
C GLY A 109 -8.76 8.30 -12.16
N VAL A 110 -9.71 7.67 -11.48
CA VAL A 110 -9.58 7.23 -10.08
C VAL A 110 -9.26 5.74 -10.04
N PRO A 111 -8.25 5.29 -9.27
CA PRO A 111 -7.99 3.87 -9.10
C PRO A 111 -9.15 3.21 -8.36
N ILE A 112 -9.60 2.05 -8.86
CA ILE A 112 -10.70 1.27 -8.27
C ILE A 112 -10.32 -0.17 -7.97
N GLY A 113 -9.12 -0.60 -8.36
CA GLY A 113 -8.66 -1.98 -8.19
C GLY A 113 -7.33 -2.23 -8.89
N THR A 114 -6.88 -3.47 -8.80
CA THR A 114 -5.76 -4.00 -9.60
C THR A 114 -6.16 -5.35 -10.20
N LYS A 115 -5.50 -5.77 -11.28
CA LYS A 115 -5.79 -7.05 -11.96
C LYS A 115 -4.53 -7.68 -12.52
N THR A 116 -4.65 -8.95 -12.89
CA THR A 116 -3.58 -9.78 -13.46
C THR A 116 -2.48 -10.03 -12.43
N PRO A 117 -2.40 -11.23 -11.84
CA PRO A 117 -1.32 -11.56 -10.90
C PRO A 117 0.07 -11.28 -11.49
N SER A 118 0.90 -10.57 -10.73
CA SER A 118 2.34 -10.49 -11.01
C SER A 118 3.06 -11.68 -10.38
N LYS A 119 4.39 -11.58 -10.24
CA LYS A 119 5.22 -12.53 -9.50
C LYS A 119 5.85 -11.94 -8.23
N HIS A 120 5.43 -10.72 -7.86
CA HIS A 120 6.06 -9.97 -6.77
C HIS A 120 5.16 -9.95 -5.54
N LEU A 121 5.78 -10.09 -4.37
CA LEU A 121 5.09 -9.99 -3.08
C LEU A 121 5.53 -8.72 -2.36
N LEU A 122 4.62 -8.12 -1.61
CA LEU A 122 4.90 -6.99 -0.73
C LEU A 122 4.44 -7.32 0.69
N LEU A 123 5.32 -7.14 1.67
CA LEU A 123 5.01 -7.26 3.09
C LEU A 123 4.65 -5.88 3.64
N THR A 124 3.46 -5.78 4.21
CA THR A 124 2.92 -4.51 4.70
C THR A 124 2.26 -4.71 6.06
N SER A 125 2.27 -3.67 6.89
CA SER A 125 1.43 -3.58 8.08
C SER A 125 0.52 -2.38 7.95
N ILE A 126 -0.74 -2.52 8.38
CA ILE A 126 -1.72 -1.45 8.32
C ILE A 126 -2.57 -1.45 9.58
N ARG A 127 -2.80 -0.26 10.14
CA ARG A 127 -3.70 -0.08 11.28
C ARG A 127 -4.40 1.26 11.21
N PHE A 128 -5.59 1.32 11.80
CA PHE A 128 -6.21 2.58 12.16
C PHE A 128 -5.84 2.93 13.59
N ASP A 129 -5.29 4.11 13.78
CA ASP A 129 -5.15 4.74 15.09
C ASP A 129 -6.42 5.57 15.32
N VAL A 130 -7.23 5.11 16.27
CA VAL A 130 -8.53 5.68 16.58
C VAL A 130 -8.40 6.60 17.80
N PRO A 131 -8.68 7.92 17.68
CA PRO A 131 -8.78 8.76 18.86
C PRO A 131 -10.03 8.38 19.67
N ASN A 132 -9.85 8.10 20.96
CA ASN A 132 -10.92 7.85 21.95
C ASN A 132 -11.76 6.57 21.74
N GLU A 133 -11.19 5.48 21.22
CA GLU A 133 -11.85 4.15 21.13
C GLU A 133 -13.19 4.17 20.33
N GLN A 134 -13.40 5.18 19.47
CA GLN A 134 -14.59 5.28 18.62
C GLN A 134 -14.28 4.93 17.18
N PRO A 135 -14.84 3.84 16.62
CA PRO A 135 -14.59 3.44 15.24
C PRO A 135 -14.72 4.62 14.27
N CYS A 136 -13.89 4.61 13.21
CA CYS A 136 -13.85 5.66 12.19
C CYS A 136 -15.21 5.92 11.54
N LEU A 137 -16.16 5.00 11.70
CA LEU A 137 -17.57 5.18 11.40
C LEU A 137 -18.43 4.65 12.55
N LYS A 138 -19.31 5.49 13.10
CA LYS A 138 -20.35 5.08 14.07
C LYS A 138 -21.52 4.27 13.47
N ASN A 139 -21.55 4.06 12.14
CA ASN A 139 -22.75 3.58 11.43
C ASN A 139 -22.47 2.44 10.43
N LEU A 140 -21.82 1.37 10.86
CA LEU A 140 -21.93 0.07 10.19
C LEU A 140 -22.56 -0.93 11.16
N ILE A 141 -23.81 -0.64 11.53
CA ILE A 141 -24.73 -1.67 11.98
C ILE A 141 -25.20 -2.34 10.69
N ILE A 142 -24.73 -3.56 10.45
CA ILE A 142 -25.37 -4.49 9.53
C ILE A 142 -26.48 -5.17 10.30
#